data_AF-A0A844G821-F1
#
_entry.id   AF-A0A844G821-F1
#
_cell.length_a   1.000
_cell.length_b   1.000
_cell.length_c   1.000
_cell.angle_alpha   90.00
_cell.angle_beta   90.00
_cell.angle_gamma   90.00
#
_symmetry.space_group_name_H-M   'P 1'
#
loop_
_entity.id
_entity.type
_entity.pdbx_description
1 polymer ?
#
loop_
_entity_poly.entity_id
_entity_poly.type
_entity_poly.pdbx_seq_one_letter_code
_entity_poly.pdbx_strand_id
1 'polypeptide(L)'
;MVECLSDVRPDDPWPAPFGTAGGESITGETVSLPLVVTVAHTQPDAATIWDIRVLLADQDITDHLTGSVVIEAEESASRIATVKLLLTGQRLFDLTGKPLVVEMRPNVLASWQRRFTGIVDTPEFGQDRDFVTLHARDRRSESLALSSRAELEALLGGYWSQHVFARYADSLQYATDRLSTIPAAYDLDVYGNPRLTPWAGLASSLTLHAGDIVDESLSIQPSSHKSVINPVTNDNESEQAISTTAICKLSDGKTLTTSTQPTLTGVATPGMTVTVKVGGQTLTATV
;
A
#
# COMPACT_ATOMS: atom_id res chain seq x y z
N MET A 1 -5.92 41.15 26.70
CA MET A 1 -7.12 41.91 27.11
C MET A 1 -6.65 43.35 27.29
N VAL A 2 -6.85 44.18 26.25
CA VAL A 2 -7.59 45.48 26.30
C VAL A 2 -6.74 46.55 27.03
N GLU A 3 -6.31 47.67 26.45
CA GLU A 3 -7.04 48.62 25.61
C GLU A 3 -6.09 49.64 24.92
N CYS A 4 -6.66 50.37 23.96
CA CYS A 4 -6.03 51.33 23.05
C CYS A 4 -6.15 52.80 23.49
N LEU A 5 -5.62 53.69 22.61
CA LEU A 5 -5.87 55.14 22.43
C LEU A 5 -5.12 56.08 23.40
N SER A 6 -4.62 57.25 23.01
CA SER A 6 -4.93 58.19 21.91
C SER A 6 -3.83 59.27 21.83
N ASP A 7 -3.49 59.80 20.64
CA ASP A 7 -3.68 61.23 20.31
C ASP A 7 -3.23 61.53 18.86
N VAL A 8 -4.18 61.93 18.01
CA VAL A 8 -3.95 62.57 16.71
C VAL A 8 -4.53 63.97 16.84
N ARG A 9 -3.67 64.99 16.75
CA ARG A 9 -4.12 66.39 16.69
C ARG A 9 -4.37 66.80 15.24
N PRO A 10 -5.52 67.43 14.95
CA PRO A 10 -5.93 67.77 13.60
C PRO A 10 -5.67 69.25 13.29
N ASP A 11 -4.43 69.72 13.16
CA ASP A 11 -4.20 71.16 12.93
C ASP A 11 -2.92 71.57 12.15
N ASP A 12 -2.20 70.67 11.47
CA ASP A 12 -1.03 71.13 10.68
C ASP A 12 -1.36 71.36 9.18
N PRO A 13 -1.31 72.63 8.71
CA PRO A 13 -1.71 73.01 7.36
C PRO A 13 -0.63 72.70 6.32
N TRP A 14 -1.08 72.20 5.17
CA TRP A 14 -0.30 72.10 3.93
C TRP A 14 0.13 73.49 3.42
N PRO A 15 1.34 73.62 2.84
CA PRO A 15 1.44 74.36 1.60
C PRO A 15 2.34 73.69 0.53
N ALA A 16 1.82 73.66 -0.70
CA ALA A 16 2.53 73.40 -1.95
C ALA A 16 3.32 74.65 -2.42
N PRO A 17 3.90 74.73 -3.64
CA PRO A 17 4.44 73.73 -4.57
C PRO A 17 5.92 74.02 -4.96
N PHE A 18 6.48 73.12 -5.78
CA PHE A 18 7.79 73.13 -6.44
C PHE A 18 8.39 74.49 -6.81
N GLY A 19 9.60 74.74 -6.32
CA GLY A 19 10.53 75.76 -6.82
C GLY A 19 11.48 75.18 -7.87
N THR A 20 11.56 75.82 -9.02
CA THR A 20 12.57 75.61 -10.07
C THR A 20 13.94 76.11 -9.61
N ALA A 21 14.94 75.24 -9.62
CA ALA A 21 16.34 75.62 -9.43
C ALA A 21 17.23 75.06 -10.55
N GLY A 22 17.83 76.00 -11.29
CA GLY A 22 19.18 75.94 -11.87
C GLY A 22 19.63 74.68 -12.59
N GLY A 23 19.68 74.76 -13.92
CA GLY A 23 20.51 73.86 -14.71
C GLY A 23 21.99 74.17 -14.49
N GLU A 24 22.71 73.25 -13.83
CA GLU A 24 24.16 73.12 -13.97
C GLU A 24 24.46 71.91 -14.87
N SER A 25 25.10 72.21 -16.00
CA SER A 25 25.64 71.22 -16.93
C SER A 25 26.84 70.54 -16.28
N ILE A 26 26.65 69.33 -15.76
CA ILE A 26 27.75 68.46 -15.33
C ILE A 26 28.37 67.85 -16.59
N THR A 27 29.57 68.32 -16.93
CA THR A 27 30.41 67.77 -18.00
C THR A 27 30.76 66.31 -17.70
N GLY A 28 30.64 65.46 -18.71
CA GLY A 28 30.72 64.01 -18.61
C GLY A 28 32.02 63.49 -17.98
N GLU A 29 31.91 63.04 -16.74
CA GLU A 29 32.84 62.10 -16.15
C GLU A 29 32.20 60.70 -16.25
N THR A 30 32.80 59.82 -17.04
CA THR A 30 32.31 58.45 -17.19
C THR A 30 32.72 57.65 -15.95
N VAL A 31 31.86 57.62 -14.95
CA VAL A 31 32.06 56.79 -13.77
C VAL A 31 31.74 55.34 -14.15
N SER A 32 32.77 54.53 -14.39
CA SER A 32 32.63 53.08 -14.54
C SER A 32 32.54 52.44 -13.15
N LEU A 33 31.31 52.22 -12.69
CA LEU A 33 31.07 51.38 -11.53
C LEU A 33 31.09 49.91 -11.98
N PRO A 34 31.79 48.99 -11.29
CA PRO A 34 31.63 47.57 -11.55
C PRO A 34 30.21 47.16 -11.14
N LEU A 35 29.28 47.16 -12.10
CA LEU A 35 27.95 46.62 -11.89
C LEU A 35 28.05 45.10 -11.86
N VAL A 36 28.11 44.53 -10.66
CA VAL A 36 27.86 43.10 -10.48
C VAL A 36 26.34 42.93 -10.43
N VAL A 37 25.75 42.61 -11.59
CA VAL A 37 24.37 42.14 -11.64
C VAL A 37 24.37 40.69 -11.18
N THR A 38 24.14 40.46 -9.89
CA THR A 38 23.73 39.14 -9.42
C THR A 38 22.26 38.99 -9.79
N VAL A 39 21.98 38.29 -10.90
CA VAL A 39 20.64 37.78 -11.16
C VAL A 39 20.38 36.68 -10.14
N ALA A 40 19.90 37.06 -8.96
CA ALA A 40 19.20 36.10 -8.13
C ALA A 40 17.95 35.72 -8.92
N HIS A 41 17.87 34.46 -9.36
CA HIS A 41 16.55 33.87 -9.51
C HIS A 41 15.96 33.92 -8.10
N THR A 42 15.19 34.97 -7.79
CA THR A 42 14.00 34.72 -7.00
C THR A 42 13.32 33.63 -7.77
N GLN A 43 13.40 32.40 -7.28
CA GLN A 43 12.39 31.43 -7.58
C GLN A 43 11.11 32.25 -7.35
N PRO A 44 10.29 32.57 -8.37
CA PRO A 44 8.89 32.69 -8.02
C PRO A 44 8.60 31.42 -7.19
N ASP A 45 7.67 31.45 -6.25
CA ASP A 45 6.97 30.21 -5.94
C ASP A 45 6.58 29.67 -7.30
N ALA A 46 7.40 28.74 -7.81
CA ALA A 46 7.39 28.40 -9.20
C ALA A 46 6.16 27.57 -9.19
N ALA A 47 5.02 28.21 -9.50
CA ALA A 47 3.72 27.57 -9.52
C ALA A 47 4.01 26.23 -10.13
N THR A 48 3.92 25.18 -9.31
CA THR A 48 4.66 23.95 -9.54
C THR A 48 3.90 23.26 -10.65
N ILE A 49 4.15 23.69 -11.89
CA ILE A 49 3.47 23.17 -13.07
C ILE A 49 4.17 21.85 -13.30
N TRP A 50 3.62 20.87 -12.62
CA TRP A 50 3.93 19.48 -12.86
C TRP A 50 3.51 19.16 -14.28
N ASP A 51 4.36 18.41 -14.95
CA ASP A 51 4.07 17.93 -16.28
C ASP A 51 4.07 16.41 -16.25
N ILE A 52 3.19 15.81 -17.03
CA ILE A 52 2.94 14.37 -17.08
C ILE A 52 3.13 13.94 -18.51
N ARG A 53 3.86 12.85 -18.72
CA ARG A 53 3.94 12.17 -20.00
C ARG A 53 3.50 10.73 -19.89
N VAL A 54 2.80 10.25 -20.90
CA VAL A 54 2.33 8.87 -20.99
C VAL A 54 2.87 8.25 -22.26
N LEU A 55 3.56 7.13 -22.11
CA LEU A 55 4.10 6.33 -23.21
C LEU A 55 3.28 5.04 -23.32
N LEU A 56 2.77 4.76 -24.52
CA LEU A 56 2.07 3.52 -24.84
C LEU A 56 2.82 2.80 -25.97
N ALA A 57 3.30 1.59 -25.70
CA ALA A 57 4.20 0.86 -26.63
C ALA A 57 5.40 1.72 -27.08
N ASP A 58 6.04 2.40 -26.12
CA ASP A 58 7.17 3.32 -26.31
C ASP A 58 6.89 4.57 -27.17
N GLN A 59 5.64 4.78 -27.59
CA GLN A 59 5.19 6.00 -28.26
C GLN A 59 4.62 6.99 -27.25
N ASP A 60 5.06 8.24 -27.31
CA ASP A 60 4.47 9.32 -26.54
C ASP A 60 3.05 9.64 -27.06
N ILE A 61 2.07 9.49 -26.16
CA ILE A 61 0.65 9.75 -26.43
C ILE A 61 0.11 10.89 -25.56
N THR A 62 0.99 11.70 -24.97
CA THR A 62 0.62 12.77 -24.03
C THR A 62 -0.38 13.74 -24.63
N ASP A 63 -0.21 14.10 -25.91
CA ASP A 63 -1.12 15.00 -26.63
C ASP A 63 -2.53 14.41 -26.84
N HIS A 64 -2.69 13.10 -26.66
CA HIS A 64 -3.98 12.42 -26.80
C HIS A 64 -4.72 12.31 -25.47
N LEU A 65 -4.12 12.70 -24.35
CA LEU A 65 -4.75 12.57 -23.04
C LEU A 65 -5.97 13.49 -22.91
N THR A 66 -7.09 12.92 -22.45
CA THR A 66 -8.35 13.63 -22.23
C THR A 66 -8.79 13.44 -20.79
N GLY A 67 -8.31 14.30 -19.89
CA GLY A 67 -8.67 14.27 -18.47
C GLY A 67 -7.47 13.97 -17.56
N SER A 68 -7.75 13.34 -16.42
CA SER A 68 -6.74 13.02 -15.42
C SER A 68 -6.10 11.64 -15.66
N VAL A 69 -4.83 11.54 -15.26
CA VAL A 69 -4.13 10.27 -15.07
C VAL A 69 -4.20 9.94 -13.59
N VAL A 70 -4.70 8.76 -13.25
CA VAL A 70 -4.81 8.27 -11.88
C VAL A 70 -3.91 7.06 -11.72
N ILE A 71 -3.09 7.03 -10.68
CA ILE A 71 -2.26 5.89 -10.32
C ILE A 71 -2.59 5.52 -8.88
N GLU A 72 -3.04 4.30 -8.68
CA GLU A 72 -3.33 3.71 -7.38
C GLU A 72 -2.25 2.69 -7.05
N ALA A 73 -1.66 2.85 -5.87
CA ALA A 73 -0.64 1.96 -5.36
C ALA A 73 -1.00 1.58 -3.93
N GLU A 74 -1.17 0.28 -3.70
CA GLU A 74 -1.47 -0.31 -2.41
C GLU A 74 -0.38 -1.30 -2.03
N GLU A 75 -0.17 -1.48 -0.73
CA GLU A 75 0.74 -2.49 -0.22
C GLU A 75 0.20 -3.89 -0.55
N SER A 76 1.06 -4.78 -1.03
CA SER A 76 0.71 -6.16 -1.37
C SER A 76 -0.34 -6.33 -2.47
N ALA A 77 -0.57 -5.29 -3.27
CA ALA A 77 -1.47 -5.30 -4.42
C ALA A 77 -0.75 -4.83 -5.69
N SER A 78 -1.30 -5.21 -6.86
CA SER A 78 -0.77 -4.71 -8.13
C SER A 78 -1.14 -3.23 -8.26
N ARG A 79 -0.18 -2.38 -8.60
CA ARG A 79 -0.47 -0.98 -8.91
C ARG A 79 -1.35 -0.88 -10.14
N ILE A 80 -2.29 0.05 -10.12
CA ILE A 80 -3.24 0.29 -11.20
C ILE A 80 -3.02 1.70 -11.73
N ALA A 81 -2.98 1.85 -13.06
CA ALA A 81 -2.99 3.15 -13.71
C ALA A 81 -4.21 3.26 -14.62
N THR A 82 -4.95 4.35 -14.46
CA THR A 82 -6.13 4.68 -15.24
C THR A 82 -5.83 5.92 -16.06
N VAL A 83 -5.84 5.78 -17.38
CA VAL A 83 -5.53 6.85 -18.33
C VAL A 83 -6.67 7.02 -19.32
N LYS A 84 -7.12 8.25 -19.53
CA LYS A 84 -8.14 8.58 -20.53
C LYS A 84 -7.50 9.26 -21.73
N LEU A 85 -7.80 8.77 -22.94
CA LEU A 85 -7.26 9.30 -24.18
C LEU A 85 -8.29 9.39 -25.30
N LEU A 86 -8.05 10.27 -26.26
CA LEU A 86 -8.77 10.34 -27.52
C LEU A 86 -8.23 9.27 -28.49
N LEU A 87 -9.14 8.54 -29.14
CA LEU A 87 -8.76 7.47 -30.04
C LEU A 87 -8.37 8.02 -31.43
N THR A 88 -7.10 7.90 -31.83
CA THR A 88 -6.62 8.34 -33.15
C THR A 88 -6.45 7.16 -34.12
N GLY A 89 -7.57 6.56 -34.54
CA GLY A 89 -7.59 5.52 -35.59
C GLY A 89 -7.07 4.13 -35.20
N GLN A 90 -6.68 3.91 -33.93
CA GLN A 90 -6.34 2.58 -33.39
C GLN A 90 -7.62 1.79 -33.09
N ARG A 91 -7.59 0.46 -33.20
CA ARG A 91 -8.68 -0.38 -32.69
C ARG A 91 -8.46 -0.65 -31.20
N LEU A 92 -9.55 -0.76 -30.43
CA LEU A 92 -9.48 -1.03 -28.98
C LEU A 92 -8.67 -2.29 -28.65
N PHE A 93 -8.90 -3.36 -29.40
CA PHE A 93 -8.22 -4.64 -29.19
C PHE A 93 -6.71 -4.53 -29.36
N ASP A 94 -6.23 -3.62 -30.20
CA ASP A 94 -4.80 -3.44 -30.43
C ASP A 94 -4.11 -2.83 -29.20
N LEU A 95 -4.85 -2.16 -28.31
CA LEU A 95 -4.33 -1.49 -27.12
C LEU A 95 -4.07 -2.46 -25.96
N THR A 96 -4.81 -3.57 -25.89
CA THR A 96 -4.65 -4.59 -24.84
C THR A 96 -3.26 -5.21 -24.91
N GLY A 97 -2.63 -5.40 -23.76
CA GLY A 97 -1.30 -6.00 -23.62
C GLY A 97 -0.15 -5.06 -23.99
N LYS A 98 -0.41 -3.85 -24.50
CA LYS A 98 0.65 -2.87 -24.76
C LYS A 98 1.28 -2.40 -23.44
N PRO A 99 2.61 -2.20 -23.40
CA PRO A 99 3.24 -1.63 -22.22
C PRO A 99 2.82 -0.16 -22.06
N LEU A 100 2.53 0.23 -20.83
CA LEU A 100 2.17 1.60 -20.44
C LEU A 100 3.19 2.10 -19.42
N VAL A 101 3.72 3.29 -19.68
CA VAL A 101 4.63 3.99 -18.77
C VAL A 101 4.08 5.39 -18.51
N VAL A 102 4.02 5.78 -17.24
CA VAL A 102 3.65 7.14 -16.83
C VAL A 102 4.83 7.77 -16.10
N GLU A 103 5.18 8.98 -16.53
CA GLU A 103 6.27 9.74 -15.96
C GLU A 103 5.82 11.16 -15.65
N MET A 104 6.43 11.75 -14.64
CA MET A 104 6.09 13.07 -14.15
C MET A 104 7.38 13.84 -13.89
N ARG A 105 7.36 15.13 -14.19
CA ARG A 105 8.40 16.07 -13.76
C ARG A 105 7.77 17.17 -12.91
N PRO A 106 8.40 17.57 -11.80
CA PRO A 106 7.87 18.61 -10.92
C PRO A 106 7.96 20.02 -11.53
N ASN A 107 8.82 20.24 -12.52
CA ASN A 107 8.84 21.48 -13.29
C ASN A 107 9.55 21.23 -14.63
N VAL A 108 9.50 22.20 -15.54
CA VAL A 108 10.04 22.08 -16.90
C VAL A 108 11.56 21.86 -16.96
N LEU A 109 12.31 22.26 -15.93
CA LEU A 109 13.76 22.08 -15.85
C LEU A 109 14.15 20.75 -15.17
N ALA A 110 13.21 20.09 -14.50
CA ALA A 110 13.46 18.84 -13.82
C ALA A 110 13.51 17.66 -14.80
N SER A 111 14.30 16.65 -14.45
CA SER A 111 14.29 15.38 -15.16
C SER A 111 12.97 14.65 -14.97
N TRP A 112 12.54 13.94 -16.01
CA TRP A 112 11.37 13.07 -15.93
C TRP A 112 11.62 11.93 -14.94
N GLN A 113 10.66 11.70 -14.06
CA GLN A 113 10.70 10.64 -13.06
C GLN A 113 9.57 9.64 -13.33
N ARG A 114 9.89 8.35 -13.31
CA ARG A 114 8.90 7.31 -13.50
C ARG A 114 7.94 7.21 -12.31
N ARG A 115 6.65 7.12 -12.61
CA ARG A 115 5.58 6.93 -11.63
C ARG A 115 4.90 5.58 -11.77
N PHE A 116 4.81 5.06 -12.99
CA PHE A 116 4.20 3.75 -13.26
C PHE A 116 4.85 3.03 -14.44
N THR A 117 4.93 1.71 -14.34
CA THR A 117 5.29 0.79 -15.43
C THR A 117 4.35 -0.41 -15.34
N GLY A 118 3.68 -0.75 -16.44
CA GLY A 118 2.77 -1.87 -16.47
C GLY A 118 2.31 -2.24 -17.86
N ILE A 119 1.27 -3.05 -17.94
CA ILE A 119 0.60 -3.46 -19.19
C ILE A 119 -0.85 -3.02 -19.17
N VAL A 120 -1.37 -2.61 -20.33
CA VAL A 120 -2.80 -2.34 -20.49
C VAL A 120 -3.56 -3.67 -20.41
N ASP A 121 -4.48 -3.76 -19.45
CA ASP A 121 -5.29 -4.95 -19.22
C ASP A 121 -6.64 -4.81 -19.95
N THR A 122 -7.38 -3.75 -19.63
CA THR A 122 -8.73 -3.52 -20.18
C THR A 122 -8.84 -2.11 -20.77
N PRO A 123 -8.94 -1.99 -22.11
CA PRO A 123 -9.37 -0.75 -22.75
C PRO A 123 -10.90 -0.68 -22.79
N GLU A 124 -11.47 0.39 -22.23
CA GLU A 124 -12.91 0.65 -22.19
C GLU A 124 -13.26 1.83 -23.11
N PHE A 125 -14.23 1.63 -24.00
CA PHE A 125 -14.71 2.67 -24.91
C PHE A 125 -15.91 3.40 -24.33
N GLY A 126 -15.81 4.73 -24.21
CA GLY A 126 -16.93 5.58 -23.84
C GLY A 126 -17.76 5.93 -25.08
N GLN A 127 -18.99 5.42 -25.17
CA GLN A 127 -19.89 5.67 -26.31
C GLN A 127 -20.23 7.15 -26.53
N ASP A 128 -20.12 7.98 -25.49
CA ASP A 128 -20.64 9.35 -25.53
C ASP A 128 -19.65 10.40 -26.03
N ARG A 129 -18.32 10.17 -26.03
CA ARG A 129 -17.35 11.24 -26.39
C ARG A 129 -16.02 10.82 -27.03
N ASP A 130 -15.97 9.74 -27.81
CA ASP A 130 -14.78 9.29 -28.58
C ASP A 130 -13.49 9.08 -27.75
N PHE A 131 -13.62 8.89 -26.43
CA PHE A 131 -12.49 8.59 -25.54
C PHE A 131 -12.44 7.11 -25.18
N VAL A 132 -11.22 6.67 -24.88
CA VAL A 132 -10.91 5.36 -24.34
C VAL A 132 -10.28 5.53 -22.98
N THR A 133 -10.76 4.73 -22.02
CA THR A 133 -10.14 4.60 -20.70
C THR A 133 -9.30 3.34 -20.72
N LEU A 134 -7.99 3.48 -20.51
CA LEU A 134 -7.07 2.38 -20.36
C LEU A 134 -6.90 2.09 -18.87
N HIS A 135 -7.21 0.86 -18.49
CA HIS A 135 -6.84 0.31 -17.18
C HIS A 135 -5.60 -0.54 -17.36
N ALA A 136 -4.49 -0.11 -16.79
CA ALA A 136 -3.22 -0.82 -16.79
C ALA A 136 -2.87 -1.30 -15.40
N ARG A 137 -2.21 -2.46 -15.33
CA ARG A 137 -1.72 -3.03 -14.07
C ARG A 137 -0.22 -3.24 -14.16
N ASP A 138 0.47 -3.10 -13.03
CA ASP A 138 1.84 -3.59 -12.93
C ASP A 138 1.88 -5.11 -13.07
N ARG A 139 3.08 -5.67 -13.17
CA ARG A 139 3.27 -7.11 -13.39
C ARG A 139 3.42 -7.89 -12.09
N ARG A 140 2.94 -7.38 -10.94
CA ARG A 140 3.17 -8.02 -9.63
C ARG A 140 2.55 -9.41 -9.58
N SER A 141 1.24 -9.53 -9.78
CA SER A 141 0.54 -10.82 -9.71
C SER A 141 1.05 -11.81 -10.77
N GLU A 142 1.36 -11.31 -11.97
CA GLU A 142 1.94 -12.13 -13.04
C GLU A 142 3.35 -12.63 -12.69
N SER A 143 4.20 -11.79 -12.07
CA SER A 143 5.54 -12.19 -11.62
C SER A 143 5.48 -13.36 -10.63
N LEU A 144 4.50 -13.35 -9.73
CA LEU A 144 4.30 -14.44 -8.77
C LEU A 144 3.72 -15.68 -9.44
N ALA A 145 2.73 -15.52 -10.33
CA ALA A 145 2.06 -16.62 -11.01
C ALA A 145 2.98 -17.38 -11.97
N LEU A 146 3.93 -16.68 -12.63
CA LEU A 146 4.87 -17.28 -13.58
C LEU A 146 6.14 -17.85 -12.92
N SER A 147 6.38 -17.56 -11.64
CA SER A 147 7.54 -18.07 -10.92
C SER A 147 7.34 -19.52 -10.48
N SER A 148 8.42 -20.30 -10.50
CA SER A 148 8.45 -21.63 -9.89
C SER A 148 8.48 -21.54 -8.37
N ARG A 149 8.11 -22.63 -7.67
CA ARG A 149 8.16 -22.67 -6.20
C ARG A 149 9.56 -22.43 -5.64
N ALA A 150 10.59 -22.94 -6.30
CA ALA A 150 11.98 -22.75 -5.88
C ALA A 150 12.43 -21.28 -6.00
N GLU A 151 12.00 -20.60 -7.08
CA GLU A 151 12.25 -19.17 -7.25
C GLU A 151 11.49 -18.34 -6.22
N LEU A 152 10.23 -18.66 -5.96
CA LEU A 152 9.42 -17.99 -4.93
C LEU A 152 10.00 -18.17 -3.53
N GLU A 153 10.52 -19.36 -3.21
CA GLU A 153 11.21 -19.62 -1.95
C GLU A 153 12.48 -18.77 -1.81
N ALA A 154 13.28 -18.67 -2.87
CA ALA A 154 14.48 -17.83 -2.86
C ALA A 154 14.15 -16.33 -2.79
N LEU A 155 13.09 -15.90 -3.47
CA LEU A 155 12.68 -14.50 -3.58
C LEU A 155 12.00 -13.97 -2.32
N LEU A 156 11.07 -14.76 -1.76
CA LEU A 156 10.20 -14.32 -0.66
C LEU A 156 10.70 -14.81 0.70
N GLY A 157 11.36 -15.97 0.75
CA GLY A 157 11.64 -16.66 1.99
C GLY A 157 10.37 -17.17 2.67
N GLY A 158 10.26 -16.93 3.98
CA GLY A 158 9.13 -17.37 4.79
C GLY A 158 9.05 -18.88 5.01
N TYR A 159 8.08 -19.27 5.82
CA TYR A 159 7.82 -20.66 6.18
C TYR A 159 6.64 -21.21 5.38
N TRP A 160 6.77 -22.44 4.93
CA TRP A 160 5.67 -23.15 4.28
C TRP A 160 5.71 -24.63 4.65
N SER A 161 4.55 -25.21 4.92
CA SER A 161 4.40 -26.63 5.21
C SER A 161 3.09 -27.14 4.63
N GLN A 162 3.13 -28.31 4.00
CA GLN A 162 1.95 -29.00 3.47
C GLN A 162 0.92 -29.40 4.55
N HIS A 163 1.29 -29.32 5.83
CA HIS A 163 0.39 -29.62 6.95
C HIS A 163 -0.45 -28.40 7.38
N VAL A 164 -0.01 -27.19 7.00
CA VAL A 164 -0.69 -25.92 7.31
C VAL A 164 -1.37 -25.37 6.05
N PHE A 165 -0.69 -25.48 4.91
CA PHE A 165 -1.13 -24.91 3.64
C PHE A 165 -1.44 -25.99 2.60
N ALA A 166 -2.18 -25.59 1.56
CA ALA A 166 -2.60 -26.49 0.50
C ALA A 166 -1.41 -27.05 -0.30
N ARG A 167 -1.21 -28.37 -0.25
CA ARG A 167 -0.10 -29.05 -0.94
C ARG A 167 -0.03 -28.77 -2.44
N TYR A 168 -1.19 -28.72 -3.10
CA TYR A 168 -1.33 -28.54 -4.56
C TYR A 168 -1.77 -27.12 -4.94
N ALA A 169 -1.36 -26.12 -4.16
CA ALA A 169 -1.53 -24.71 -4.50
C ALA A 169 -0.81 -24.35 -5.81
N ASP A 170 -1.41 -23.46 -6.59
CA ASP A 170 -0.71 -22.77 -7.69
C ASP A 170 0.39 -21.84 -7.14
N SER A 171 1.19 -21.25 -8.04
CA SER A 171 2.31 -20.39 -7.64
C SER A 171 1.87 -19.14 -6.89
N LEU A 172 0.71 -18.56 -7.23
CA LEU A 172 0.22 -17.34 -6.60
C LEU A 172 -0.27 -17.62 -5.17
N GLN A 173 -1.02 -18.71 -4.97
CA GLN A 173 -1.45 -19.14 -3.65
C GLN A 173 -0.23 -19.52 -2.80
N TYR A 174 0.73 -20.26 -3.36
CA TYR A 174 1.97 -20.60 -2.67
C TYR A 174 2.78 -19.37 -2.23
N ALA A 175 2.84 -18.33 -3.07
CA ALA A 175 3.46 -17.06 -2.72
C ALA A 175 2.71 -16.34 -1.59
N THR A 176 1.38 -16.29 -1.68
CA THR A 176 0.51 -15.71 -0.64
C THR A 176 0.68 -16.43 0.70
N ASP A 177 0.72 -17.76 0.69
CA ASP A 177 0.94 -18.57 1.88
C ASP A 177 2.28 -18.23 2.54
N ARG A 178 3.37 -18.14 1.76
CA ARG A 178 4.69 -17.77 2.28
C ARG A 178 4.71 -16.35 2.84
N LEU A 179 4.14 -15.38 2.12
CA LEU A 179 4.05 -13.98 2.56
C LEU A 179 3.27 -13.84 3.87
N SER A 180 2.27 -14.68 4.11
CA SER A 180 1.51 -14.68 5.37
C SER A 180 2.34 -15.03 6.61
N THR A 181 3.52 -15.65 6.42
CA THR A 181 4.40 -16.09 7.52
C THR A 181 5.54 -15.14 7.85
N ILE A 182 5.66 -14.02 7.12
CA ILE A 182 6.71 -13.03 7.31
C ILE A 182 6.13 -11.62 7.47
N PRO A 183 6.76 -10.76 8.29
CA PRO A 183 6.33 -9.38 8.44
C PRO A 183 6.88 -8.49 7.32
N ALA A 184 6.55 -8.82 6.07
CA ALA A 184 7.00 -8.08 4.89
C ALA A 184 5.98 -8.15 3.74
N ALA A 185 5.94 -7.09 2.93
CA ALA A 185 5.16 -7.02 1.71
C ALA A 185 6.04 -7.18 0.47
N TYR A 186 5.56 -7.94 -0.51
CA TYR A 186 6.17 -8.04 -1.83
C TYR A 186 5.45 -7.12 -2.79
N ASP A 187 6.19 -6.17 -3.38
CA ASP A 187 5.70 -5.18 -4.32
C ASP A 187 6.70 -5.01 -5.48
N LEU A 188 6.27 -4.33 -6.54
CA LEU A 188 7.18 -3.87 -7.59
C LEU A 188 7.52 -2.39 -7.40
N ASP A 189 8.75 -2.00 -7.73
CA ASP A 189 9.12 -0.59 -7.82
C ASP A 189 8.49 0.10 -9.05
N VAL A 190 8.70 1.41 -9.20
CA VAL A 190 8.14 2.17 -10.35
C VAL A 190 8.71 1.72 -11.71
N TYR A 191 9.80 0.98 -11.73
CA TYR A 191 10.44 0.41 -12.93
C TYR A 191 10.06 -1.05 -13.17
N GLY A 192 9.26 -1.66 -12.28
CA GLY A 192 8.83 -3.06 -12.37
C GLY A 192 9.78 -4.06 -11.71
N ASN A 193 10.79 -3.61 -10.97
CA ASN A 193 11.69 -4.53 -10.25
C ASN A 193 11.06 -5.02 -8.95
N PRO A 194 11.21 -6.30 -8.60
CA PRO A 194 10.66 -6.85 -7.36
C PRO A 194 11.36 -6.28 -6.12
N ARG A 195 10.58 -6.00 -5.08
CA ARG A 195 11.05 -5.54 -3.78
C ARG A 195 10.26 -6.20 -2.65
N LEU A 196 10.98 -6.73 -1.67
CA LEU A 196 10.41 -7.18 -0.41
C LEU A 196 10.63 -6.09 0.66
N THR A 197 9.55 -5.50 1.17
CA THR A 197 9.56 -4.37 2.10
C THR A 197 9.16 -4.84 3.50
N PRO A 198 10.01 -4.73 4.53
CA PRO A 198 9.64 -5.07 5.90
C PRO A 198 8.57 -4.13 6.46
N TRP A 199 7.59 -4.67 7.18
CA TRP A 199 6.52 -3.86 7.83
C TRP A 199 7.01 -3.00 8.98
N ALA A 200 8.16 -3.36 9.57
CA ALA A 200 8.82 -2.52 10.57
C ALA A 200 9.20 -1.13 10.03
N GLY A 201 9.09 -0.93 8.71
CA GLY A 201 9.34 0.33 8.04
C GLY A 201 10.82 0.59 7.83
N LEU A 202 11.10 1.62 7.05
CA LEU A 202 12.43 2.20 6.88
C LEU A 202 12.49 3.54 7.61
N ALA A 203 13.68 4.11 7.76
CA ALA A 203 13.82 5.47 8.26
C ALA A 203 12.97 6.43 7.42
N SER A 204 12.30 7.39 8.08
CA SER A 204 11.45 8.38 7.42
C SER A 204 12.25 9.16 6.38
N SER A 205 11.82 9.09 5.12
CA SER A 205 12.47 9.81 4.02
C SER A 205 12.04 11.27 3.92
N LEU A 206 10.89 11.62 4.52
CA LEU A 206 10.30 12.95 4.46
C LEU A 206 9.45 13.21 5.72
N THR A 207 9.51 14.44 6.22
CA THR A 207 8.61 14.94 7.26
C THR A 207 7.79 16.07 6.65
N LEU A 208 6.46 15.92 6.69
CA LEU A 208 5.54 16.96 6.23
C LEU A 208 5.29 17.97 7.34
N HIS A 209 5.42 19.25 7.01
CA HIS A 209 5.12 20.39 7.87
C HIS A 209 3.81 21.05 7.43
N ALA A 210 3.27 21.93 8.27
CA ALA A 210 2.02 22.64 7.96
C ALA A 210 2.08 23.41 6.62
N GLY A 211 3.24 23.93 6.24
CA GLY A 211 3.44 24.62 4.95
C GLY A 211 3.49 23.70 3.72
N ASP A 212 3.64 22.38 3.93
CA ASP A 212 3.69 21.40 2.83
C ASP A 212 2.28 20.91 2.44
N ILE A 213 1.27 21.23 3.25
CA ILE A 213 -0.11 20.76 3.09
C ILE A 213 -0.92 21.88 2.43
N VAL A 214 -1.57 21.56 1.31
CA VAL A 214 -2.48 22.50 0.64
C VAL A 214 -3.67 22.79 1.57
N ASP A 215 -4.07 24.06 1.64
CA ASP A 215 -5.16 24.50 2.51
C ASP A 215 -6.46 23.69 2.25
N GLU A 216 -7.15 23.33 3.34
CA GLU A 216 -8.35 22.49 3.37
C GLU A 216 -8.25 21.08 2.71
N SER A 217 -7.05 20.62 2.33
CA SER A 217 -6.88 19.32 1.66
C SER A 217 -6.71 18.12 2.61
N LEU A 218 -6.30 18.36 3.86
CA LEU A 218 -6.09 17.29 4.84
C LEU A 218 -7.42 16.84 5.43
N SER A 219 -7.84 15.63 5.07
CA SER A 219 -8.97 14.95 5.68
C SER A 219 -8.47 13.73 6.45
N ILE A 220 -8.92 13.58 7.70
CA ILE A 220 -8.58 12.44 8.56
C ILE A 220 -9.89 11.77 8.98
N GLN A 221 -10.06 10.52 8.55
CA GLN A 221 -11.18 9.70 8.97
C GLN A 221 -10.66 8.54 9.84
N PRO A 222 -10.79 8.62 11.17
CA PRO A 222 -10.42 7.52 12.04
C PRO A 222 -11.32 6.30 11.82
N SER A 223 -10.78 5.11 12.05
CA SER A 223 -11.55 3.86 11.97
C SER A 223 -12.69 3.84 12.99
N SER A 224 -13.79 3.16 12.64
CA SER A 224 -14.89 2.98 13.58
C SER A 224 -14.44 2.17 14.79
N HIS A 225 -14.92 2.50 15.99
CA HIS A 225 -14.52 1.82 17.23
C HIS A 225 -14.72 0.30 17.18
N LYS A 226 -15.78 -0.16 16.49
CA LYS A 226 -16.07 -1.60 16.32
C LYS A 226 -14.99 -2.34 15.52
N SER A 227 -14.29 -1.65 14.62
CA SER A 227 -13.22 -2.22 13.78
C SER A 227 -11.87 -2.26 14.49
N VAL A 228 -11.71 -1.54 15.60
CA VAL A 228 -10.49 -1.49 16.41
C VAL A 228 -10.47 -2.62 17.46
N ILE A 229 -11.63 -3.21 17.75
CA ILE A 229 -11.72 -4.36 18.64
C ILE A 229 -11.30 -5.59 17.84
N ASN A 230 -10.31 -6.32 18.33
CA ASN A 230 -9.99 -7.66 17.85
C ASN A 230 -10.84 -8.67 18.66
N PRO A 231 -11.97 -9.18 18.14
CA PRO A 231 -12.68 -10.25 18.80
C PRO A 231 -11.86 -11.54 18.66
N VAL A 232 -11.23 -11.98 19.74
CA VAL A 232 -10.73 -13.36 19.82
C VAL A 232 -11.94 -14.22 20.19
N THR A 233 -12.64 -14.69 19.18
CA THR A 233 -13.65 -15.72 19.39
C THR A 233 -12.91 -17.03 19.62
N ASN A 234 -12.98 -17.54 20.85
CA ASN A 234 -12.70 -18.96 21.09
C ASN A 234 -13.87 -19.73 20.51
N ASP A 235 -13.93 -19.81 19.19
CA ASP A 235 -14.71 -20.85 18.56
C ASP A 235 -14.05 -22.14 19.02
N ASN A 236 -14.73 -22.85 19.93
CA ASN A 236 -14.46 -24.25 20.12
C ASN A 236 -14.79 -24.89 18.77
N GLU A 237 -13.82 -24.89 17.86
CA GLU A 237 -13.81 -25.68 16.64
C GLU A 237 -14.32 -27.04 17.08
N SER A 238 -15.52 -27.35 16.58
CA SER A 238 -16.38 -28.47 16.93
C SER A 238 -15.61 -29.56 17.66
N GLU A 239 -16.08 -29.94 18.86
CA GLU A 239 -15.83 -31.27 19.40
C GLU A 239 -15.94 -32.26 18.25
N GLN A 240 -14.80 -32.65 17.65
CA GLN A 240 -14.79 -33.77 16.72
C GLN A 240 -15.33 -34.88 17.57
N ALA A 241 -16.52 -35.39 17.23
CA ALA A 241 -17.15 -36.46 17.97
C ALA A 241 -16.08 -37.54 18.14
N ILE A 242 -15.58 -37.68 19.36
CA ILE A 242 -14.60 -38.70 19.70
C ILE A 242 -15.28 -39.99 19.29
N SER A 243 -14.71 -40.66 18.28
CA SER A 243 -15.26 -41.91 17.77
C SER A 243 -15.53 -42.82 18.96
N THR A 244 -16.82 -43.04 19.27
CA THR A 244 -17.28 -43.95 20.32
C THR A 244 -17.15 -45.42 19.88
N THR A 245 -16.50 -45.65 18.74
CA THR A 245 -16.19 -46.98 18.23
C THR A 245 -15.22 -47.64 19.20
N ALA A 246 -15.71 -48.63 19.95
CA ALA A 246 -14.91 -49.42 20.88
C ALA A 246 -13.63 -49.92 20.16
N ILE A 247 -12.46 -49.50 20.65
CA ILE A 247 -11.17 -49.87 20.06
C ILE A 247 -10.92 -51.37 20.24
N CYS A 248 -11.53 -51.98 21.27
CA CYS A 248 -11.55 -53.42 21.48
C CYS A 248 -12.62 -53.78 22.52
N LYS A 249 -13.27 -54.95 22.34
CA LYS A 249 -14.09 -55.59 23.38
C LYS A 249 -13.17 -56.42 24.26
N LEU A 250 -13.20 -56.21 25.58
CA LEU A 250 -12.57 -57.14 26.51
C LEU A 250 -13.38 -58.45 26.53
N SER A 251 -12.70 -59.58 26.70
CA SER A 251 -13.28 -60.92 26.63
C SER A 251 -14.34 -61.23 27.70
N ASP A 252 -14.54 -60.34 28.67
CA ASP A 252 -15.55 -60.41 29.74
C ASP A 252 -16.73 -59.44 29.53
N GLY A 253 -16.87 -58.82 28.36
CA GLY A 253 -18.00 -57.94 28.02
C GLY A 253 -17.86 -56.49 28.50
N LYS A 254 -16.69 -56.10 29.02
CA LYS A 254 -16.40 -54.72 29.43
C LYS A 254 -15.83 -53.88 28.29
N THR A 255 -16.10 -52.58 28.33
CA THR A 255 -15.69 -51.61 27.31
C THR A 255 -14.73 -50.59 27.90
N LEU A 256 -13.56 -50.39 27.30
CA LEU A 256 -12.69 -49.24 27.61
C LEU A 256 -13.08 -48.06 26.73
N THR A 257 -13.22 -46.89 27.34
CA THR A 257 -13.39 -45.61 26.64
C THR A 257 -12.11 -44.81 26.68
N THR A 258 -11.83 -44.05 25.61
CA THR A 258 -10.65 -43.19 25.49
C THR A 258 -10.87 -41.83 26.15
N SER A 259 -11.18 -41.84 27.44
CA SER A 259 -11.17 -40.65 28.30
C SER A 259 -9.77 -40.44 28.88
N THR A 260 -9.37 -39.20 29.16
CA THR A 260 -8.19 -38.86 29.98
C THR A 260 -8.26 -39.47 31.39
N GLN A 261 -9.45 -39.89 31.80
CA GLN A 261 -9.71 -40.70 32.99
C GLN A 261 -10.51 -41.95 32.57
N PRO A 262 -9.85 -43.08 32.27
CA PRO A 262 -10.55 -44.28 31.83
C PRO A 262 -11.39 -44.85 32.98
N THR A 263 -12.72 -44.93 32.78
CA THR A 263 -13.63 -45.49 33.77
C THR A 263 -13.94 -46.94 33.40
N LEU A 264 -13.70 -47.87 34.34
CA LEU A 264 -14.13 -49.26 34.23
C LEU A 264 -15.43 -49.43 35.02
N THR A 265 -16.53 -49.75 34.33
CA THR A 265 -17.82 -50.02 34.95
C THR A 265 -18.11 -51.51 35.03
N GLY A 266 -18.64 -51.94 36.18
CA GLY A 266 -19.01 -53.32 36.48
C GLY A 266 -19.72 -53.42 37.83
N VAL A 267 -20.36 -54.55 38.10
CA VAL A 267 -21.00 -54.82 39.40
C VAL A 267 -19.99 -55.54 40.29
N ALA A 268 -19.72 -54.99 41.47
CA ALA A 268 -18.90 -55.62 42.51
C ALA A 268 -19.74 -55.81 43.78
N THR A 269 -19.59 -56.95 44.44
CA THR A 269 -20.22 -57.23 45.73
C THR A 269 -19.32 -56.71 46.86
N PRO A 270 -19.87 -56.17 47.98
CA PRO A 270 -19.06 -55.71 49.10
C PRO A 270 -18.08 -56.77 49.60
N GLY A 271 -16.82 -56.40 49.79
CA GLY A 271 -15.70 -57.27 50.14
C GLY A 271 -14.90 -57.79 48.94
N MET A 272 -15.30 -57.50 47.70
CA MET A 272 -14.54 -57.89 46.51
C MET A 272 -13.34 -56.98 46.28
N THR A 273 -12.18 -57.58 46.04
CA THR A 273 -10.98 -56.89 45.61
C THR A 273 -10.94 -56.83 44.08
N VAL A 274 -11.11 -55.64 43.52
CA VAL A 274 -10.99 -55.37 42.08
C VAL A 274 -9.54 -55.01 41.78
N THR A 275 -8.91 -55.77 40.89
CA THR A 275 -7.54 -55.51 40.45
C THR A 275 -7.52 -55.17 38.96
N VAL A 276 -6.95 -54.02 38.62
CA VAL A 276 -6.81 -53.52 37.25
C VAL A 276 -5.32 -53.44 36.92
N LYS A 277 -4.91 -54.09 35.83
CA LYS A 277 -3.51 -54.02 35.34
C LYS A 277 -3.45 -53.20 34.06
N VAL A 278 -2.67 -52.12 34.07
CA VAL A 278 -2.46 -51.25 32.90
C VAL A 278 -0.96 -50.99 32.75
N GLY A 279 -0.38 -51.31 31.58
CA GLY A 279 1.01 -50.97 31.26
C GLY A 279 2.04 -51.50 32.27
N GLY A 280 1.80 -52.65 32.89
CA GLY A 280 2.70 -53.23 33.92
C GLY A 280 2.46 -52.72 35.34
N GLN A 281 1.59 -51.73 35.55
CA GLN A 281 1.15 -51.30 36.88
C GLN A 281 -0.12 -52.03 37.30
N THR A 282 -0.23 -52.34 38.60
CA THR A 282 -1.39 -53.01 39.19
C THR A 282 -2.06 -52.06 40.18
N LEU A 283 -3.31 -51.69 39.90
CA LEU A 283 -4.16 -50.90 40.78
C LEU A 283 -5.17 -51.83 41.44
N THR A 284 -5.26 -51.80 42.76
CA THR A 284 -6.16 -52.65 43.53
C THR A 284 -7.08 -51.79 44.38
N ALA A 285 -8.38 -52.03 44.29
CA ALA A 285 -9.39 -51.38 45.10
C ALA A 285 -10.34 -52.43 45.67
N THR A 286 -10.63 -52.32 46.96
CA THR A 286 -11.64 -53.17 47.63
C THR A 286 -12.94 -52.39 47.72
N VAL A 287 -14.01 -52.95 47.18
CA VAL A 287 -15.37 -52.36 47.20
C VAL A 287 -16.13 -52.83 48.41
#